data_AF-A0A6L5YV33-F1
#
_entry.id   AF-A0A6L5YV33-F1
#
_cell.length_a   1.000
_cell.length_b   1.000
_cell.length_c   1.000
_cell.angle_alpha   90.00
_cell.angle_beta   90.00
_cell.angle_gamma   90.00
#
_symmetry.space_group_name_H-M   'P 1'
#
loop_
_entity.id
_entity.type
_entity.pdbx_description
1 polymer ?
#
loop_
_entity_poly.entity_id
_entity_poly.type
_entity_poly.pdbx_seq_one_letter_code
_entity_poly.pdbx_strand_id
1 'polypeptide(L)' 'MPFWIDKFEFAEFSIHEIFVLKSFRGKGVAFSAVSKIMEMYKGKYRVEQLKENTSAIKFWKRFYHS' A
#
# COMPACT_ATOMS: atom_id res chain seq x y z
N MET A 1 2.90 -31.28 -8.52
CA MET A 1 3.55 -30.02 -8.09
C MET A 1 3.67 -30.03 -6.57
N PRO A 2 4.78 -29.56 -5.97
CA PRO A 2 5.02 -29.69 -4.52
C PRO A 2 4.32 -28.58 -3.71
N PHE A 3 3.78 -28.95 -2.54
CA PHE A 3 2.99 -28.14 -1.60
C PHE A 3 3.69 -26.92 -0.97
N TRP A 4 4.97 -26.69 -1.27
CA TRP A 4 5.81 -25.69 -0.56
C TRP A 4 5.94 -24.34 -1.29
N ILE A 5 5.34 -24.20 -2.49
CA ILE A 5 5.47 -22.99 -3.33
C ILE A 5 4.34 -21.96 -3.06
N ASP A 6 3.28 -22.34 -2.34
CA ASP A 6 2.06 -21.52 -2.22
C ASP A 6 2.03 -20.52 -1.04
N LYS A 7 3.18 -20.13 -0.47
CA LYS A 7 3.21 -19.07 0.58
C LYS A 7 3.29 -17.64 0.04
N PHE A 8 3.13 -17.45 -1.26
CA PHE A 8 2.72 -16.16 -1.78
C PHE A 8 1.21 -16.23 -1.99
N GLU A 9 0.44 -15.66 -1.06
CA GLU A 9 -0.92 -15.26 -1.42
C GLU A 9 -0.82 -14.44 -2.70
N PHE A 10 -1.50 -14.86 -3.77
CA PHE A 10 -1.52 -14.14 -5.03
C PHE A 10 -2.23 -12.81 -4.82
N ALA A 11 -1.48 -11.79 -4.42
CA ALA A 11 -1.97 -10.42 -4.45
C ALA A 11 -2.29 -10.07 -5.90
N GLU A 12 -3.54 -9.71 -6.16
CA GLU A 12 -4.05 -9.31 -7.46
C GLU A 12 -3.44 -7.97 -7.90
N PHE A 13 -3.14 -7.11 -6.92
CA PHE A 13 -2.58 -5.79 -7.13
C PHE A 13 -1.29 -5.59 -6.31
N SER A 14 -0.38 -4.78 -6.85
CA SER A 14 0.85 -4.38 -6.19
C SER A 14 1.02 -2.87 -6.22
N ILE A 15 1.33 -2.29 -5.06
CA ILE A 15 1.69 -0.88 -4.92
C ILE A 15 3.19 -0.82 -4.69
N HIS A 16 3.91 -0.33 -5.70
CA HIS A 16 5.37 -0.20 -5.67
C HIS A 16 5.84 1.10 -5.02
N GLU A 17 5.16 2.21 -5.32
CA GLU A 17 5.57 3.52 -4.86
C GLU A 17 4.35 4.43 -4.65
N ILE A 18 4.42 5.26 -3.61
CA ILE A 18 3.54 6.42 -3.43
C ILE A 18 4.42 7.65 -3.27
N PHE A 19 4.24 8.61 -4.16
CA PHE A 19 4.91 9.89 -4.09
C PHE A 19 3.91 11.01 -3.85
N VAL A 20 4.18 11.84 -2.83
CA VAL A 20 3.42 13.05 -2.54
C VAL A 20 4.34 14.25 -2.70
N LEU A 21 3.96 15.15 -3.60
CA LEU A 21 4.61 16.45 -3.78
C LEU A 21 4.69 17.21 -2.46
N LYS A 22 5.82 17.89 -2.22
CA LYS A 22 6.12 18.55 -0.93
C LYS A 22 5.00 19.50 -0.47
N SER A 23 4.43 20.28 -1.38
CA SER A 23 3.33 21.22 -1.11
C SER A 23 1.99 20.57 -0.70
N PHE A 24 1.86 19.25 -0.91
CA PHE A 24 0.66 18.47 -0.61
C PHE A 24 0.81 17.48 0.56
N ARG A 25 2.00 17.40 1.17
CA ARG A 25 2.25 16.54 2.34
C ARG A 25 1.50 17.06 3.58
N GLY A 26 1.16 16.16 4.50
CA GLY A 26 0.46 16.48 5.75
C GLY A 26 -1.03 16.82 5.59
N LYS A 27 -1.56 16.88 4.36
CA LYS A 27 -2.95 17.26 4.06
C LYS A 27 -3.89 16.06 3.83
N GLY A 28 -3.45 14.85 4.14
CA GLY A 28 -4.25 13.63 3.94
C GLY A 28 -4.36 13.13 2.48
N VAL A 29 -3.74 13.81 1.51
CA VAL A 29 -3.88 13.50 0.07
C VAL A 29 -3.56 12.05 -0.28
N ALA A 30 -2.49 11.48 0.27
CA ALA A 30 -2.14 10.08 0.05
C ALA A 30 -3.23 9.11 0.53
N PHE A 31 -3.86 9.40 1.68
CA PHE A 31 -4.93 8.56 2.22
C PHE A 31 -6.13 8.59 1.27
N SER A 32 -6.59 9.78 0.89
CA SER A 32 -7.72 9.93 -0.05
C SER A 32 -7.46 9.26 -1.40
N ALA A 33 -6.24 9.40 -1.95
CA ALA A 33 -5.87 8.78 -3.21
C ALA A 33 -5.89 7.24 -3.12
N VAL A 34 -5.29 6.67 -2.08
CA VAL A 34 -5.27 5.21 -1.88
C VAL A 34 -6.67 4.68 -1.60
N SER A 35 -7.46 5.32 -0.75
CA SER A 35 -8.86 4.94 -0.49
C SER A 35 -9.67 4.85 -1.78
N LYS A 36 -9.52 5.85 -2.66
CA LYS A 36 -10.21 5.85 -3.96
C LYS A 36 -9.76 4.71 -4.87
N ILE A 37 -8.46 4.38 -4.89
CA ILE A 37 -7.94 3.23 -5.64
C ILE A 37 -8.55 1.92 -5.10
N MET A 38 -8.57 1.72 -3.78
CA MET A 38 -9.15 0.54 -3.12
C MET A 38 -10.68 0.47 -3.28
N GLU A 39 -11.34 1.61 -3.51
CA GLU A 39 -12.75 1.68 -3.85
C GLU A 39 -13.01 1.21 -5.28
N MET A 40 -12.26 1.74 -6.24
CA MET A 40 -12.41 1.43 -7.66
C MET A 40 -11.97 0.01 -8.02
N TYR A 41 -10.94 -0.51 -7.35
CA TYR A 41 -10.35 -1.82 -7.65
C TYR A 41 -10.37 -2.70 -6.39
N LYS A 42 -11.42 -3.52 -6.28
CA LYS A 42 -11.57 -4.48 -5.17
C LYS A 42 -10.67 -5.69 -5.40
N GLY A 43 -9.89 -6.05 -4.40
CA GLY A 43 -9.00 -7.22 -4.46
C GLY A 43 -7.95 -7.20 -3.37
N LYS A 44 -7.07 -8.20 -3.40
CA LYS A 44 -5.92 -8.29 -2.47
C LYS A 44 -4.75 -7.46 -2.98
N TYR A 45 -4.19 -6.63 -2.09
CA TYR A 45 -3.06 -5.76 -2.38
C TYR A 45 -1.82 -6.21 -1.63
N ARG A 46 -0.68 -6.21 -2.32
CA ARG A 46 0.64 -6.18 -1.69
C ARG A 46 1.25 -4.78 -1.82
N VAL A 47 1.94 -4.34 -0.78
CA VAL A 47 2.67 -3.08 -0.76
C VAL A 47 4.15 -3.39 -0.65
N GLU A 48 4.91 -2.98 -1.66
CA GLU A 48 6.37 -3.05 -1.64
C GLU A 48 6.91 -1.75 -1.02
N GLN A 49 7.81 -1.85 -0.04
CA GLN A 49 8.43 -0.68 0.57
C GLN A 49 9.80 -0.98 1.14
N LEU A 50 10.67 0.03 1.17
CA LEU A 50 11.95 -0.03 1.85
C LEU A 50 11.75 -0.09 3.37
N LYS A 51 12.52 -0.93 4.06
CA LYS A 51 12.43 -1.11 5.52
C LYS A 51 12.77 0.16 6.29
N GLU A 52 13.56 1.04 5.69
CA GLU A 52 14.04 2.29 6.27
C GLU A 52 13.07 3.44 6.01
N ASN A 53 12.06 3.27 5.14
CA ASN A 53 11.07 4.30 4.86
C ASN A 53 10.03 4.40 5.98
N THR A 54 10.46 4.96 7.10
CA THR A 54 9.62 5.11 8.31
C THR A 54 8.34 5.89 8.04
N SER A 55 8.34 6.83 7.08
CA SER A 55 7.15 7.57 6.68
C SER A 55 6.12 6.67 5.99
N ALA A 56 6.55 5.83 5.03
CA ALA A 56 5.66 4.88 4.36
C ALA A 56 5.14 3.83 5.34
N ILE A 57 6.00 3.29 6.21
CA ILE A 57 5.62 2.31 7.23
C ILE A 57 4.52 2.89 8.15
N LYS A 58 4.71 4.11 8.66
CA LYS A 58 3.71 4.77 9.50
C LYS A 58 2.40 5.03 8.74
N PHE A 59 2.49 5.44 7.48
CA PHE A 59 1.33 5.66 6.62
C PHE A 59 0.51 4.37 6.47
N TRP A 60 1.14 3.27 6.05
CA TRP A 60 0.44 2.01 5.80
C TRP A 60 -0.14 1.39 7.06
N LYS A 61 0.59 1.43 8.19
CA LYS A 61 0.05 1.01 9.49
C LYS A 61 -1.21 1.80 9.85
N ARG A 62 -1.17 3.13 9.70
CA ARG A 62 -2.33 3.97 9.98
C ARG A 62 -3.48 3.71 9.02
N PHE A 63 -3.21 3.52 7.73
CA PHE A 63 -4.22 3.26 6.71
C PHE A 63 -4.93 1.91 6.92
N TYR A 64 -4.20 0.87 7.34
CA TYR A 64 -4.79 -0.45 7.55
C TYR A 64 -5.59 -0.55 8.86
N HIS A 65 -5.23 0.23 9.88
CA HIS A 65 -5.91 0.23 11.18
C HIS A 65 -6.99 1.31 11.32
N SER A 66 -7.24 2.12 10.30
CA SER A 66 -8.23 3.21 10.31
C SER A 66 -9.64 2.75 9.97
#